data_AF-A0A1B1K9Y2-F1
#
_entry.id   AF-A0A1B1K9Y2-F1
#
_cell.length_a   1.000
_cell.length_b   1.000
_cell.length_c   1.000
_cell.angle_alpha   90.00
_cell.angle_beta   90.00
_cell.angle_gamma   90.00
#
_symmetry.space_group_name_H-M   'P 1'
#
loop_
_entity.id
_entity.type
_entity.pdbx_description
1 polymer ?
#
loop_
_entity_poly.entity_id
_entity_poly.type
_entity_poly.pdbx_seq_one_letter_code
_entity_poly.pdbx_strand_id
1 'polypeptide(L)' 'MNHTELRTRETRLRRAAVRQGLRMEKSRRRDTRATDYGTYHLVEAETNDLKAHGLPRGYGLSLDDVERALNGEL' A
#
# COMPACT_ATOMS: atom_id res chain seq x y z
N MET A 1 -13.15 -11.47 6.62
CA MET A 1 -12.45 -10.34 7.26
C MET A 1 -13.44 -9.19 7.39
N ASN A 2 -13.78 -8.77 8.61
CA ASN A 2 -14.65 -7.63 8.83
C ASN A 2 -13.87 -6.31 8.65
N HIS A 3 -14.59 -5.18 8.60
CA HIS A 3 -13.99 -3.86 8.40
C HIS A 3 -12.92 -3.51 9.45
N THR A 4 -13.12 -3.86 10.72
CA THR A 4 -12.18 -3.67 11.82
C THR A 4 -10.88 -4.45 11.60
N GLU A 5 -10.97 -5.71 11.17
CA GLU A 5 -9.78 -6.53 10.91
C GLU A 5 -8.94 -5.95 9.75
N LEU A 6 -9.60 -5.47 8.68
CA LEU A 6 -8.92 -4.78 7.58
C LEU A 6 -8.21 -3.50 8.03
N ARG A 7 -8.87 -2.69 8.87
CA ARG A 7 -8.30 -1.44 9.42
C ARG A 7 -7.11 -1.72 10.34
N THR A 8 -7.18 -2.76 11.15
CA THR A 8 -6.07 -3.21 11.99
C THR A 8 -4.88 -3.66 11.14
N ARG A 9 -5.13 -4.47 10.10
CA ARG A 9 -4.10 -4.91 9.16
C ARG A 9 -3.44 -3.74 8.44
N GLU A 10 -4.23 -2.81 7.91
CA GLU A 10 -3.75 -1.60 7.25
C GLU A 10 -2.85 -0.77 8.19
N THR A 11 -3.27 -0.61 9.46
CA THR A 11 -2.50 0.13 10.46
C THR A 11 -1.17 -0.56 10.78
N ARG A 12 -1.16 -1.89 10.90
CA ARG A 12 0.06 -2.68 11.12
C ARG A 12 1.04 -2.50 9.97
N LEU A 13 0.57 -2.61 8.73
CA LEU A 13 1.42 -2.46 7.53
C LEU A 13 1.96 -1.05 7.37
N ARG A 14 1.16 0.00 7.69
CA ARG A 14 1.67 1.38 7.74
C ARG A 14 2.83 1.54 8.71
N ARG A 15 2.72 0.97 9.91
CA ARG A 15 3.80 1.03 10.90
C ARG A 15 5.04 0.27 10.44
N ALA A 16 4.86 -0.87 9.76
CA ALA A 16 5.96 -1.62 9.19
C ALA A 16 6.69 -0.83 8.08
N ALA A 17 5.95 -0.22 7.16
CA ALA A 17 6.51 0.66 6.14
C ALA A 17 7.33 1.81 6.75
N VAL A 18 6.76 2.50 7.76
CA VAL A 18 7.46 3.62 8.44
C VAL A 18 8.78 3.17 9.07
N ARG A 19 8.83 1.97 9.66
CA ARG A 19 10.09 1.43 10.23
C ARG A 19 11.17 1.17 9.18
N GLN A 20 10.80 1.02 7.92
CA GLN A 20 11.71 0.81 6.79
C GLN A 20 11.97 2.09 5.99
N GLY A 21 11.57 3.26 6.49
CA GLY A 21 11.70 4.54 5.76
C GLY A 21 10.71 4.69 4.60
N LEU A 22 9.66 3.86 4.55
CA LEU A 22 8.65 3.87 3.51
C LEU A 22 7.32 4.46 4.00
N ARG A 23 6.51 4.93 3.05
CA ARG A 23 5.13 5.35 3.28
C ARG A 23 4.19 4.49 2.43
N MET A 24 3.24 3.84 3.10
CA MET A 24 2.14 3.12 2.46
C MET A 24 0.97 4.08 2.24
N GLU A 25 0.64 4.35 0.98
CA GLU A 25 -0.50 5.19 0.62
C GLU A 25 -1.60 4.38 -0.04
N LYS A 26 -2.84 4.81 0.20
CA LYS A 26 -4.03 4.24 -0.42
C LYS A 26 -4.51 5.16 -1.53
N SER A 27 -4.98 4.60 -2.65
CA SER A 27 -5.62 5.41 -3.69
C SER A 27 -6.80 6.19 -3.11
N ARG A 28 -6.86 7.48 -3.44
CA ARG A 28 -7.93 8.40 -3.01
C ARG A 28 -9.19 8.30 -3.87
N ARG A 29 -9.14 7.50 -4.95
CA ARG A 29 -10.27 7.33 -5.87
C ARG A 29 -11.47 6.75 -5.12
N ARG A 30 -12.63 7.36 -5.34
CA ARG A 30 -13.92 6.93 -4.76
C ARG A 30 -14.76 6.11 -5.74
N ASP A 31 -14.45 6.21 -7.03
CA ASP A 31 -15.10 5.43 -8.08
C ASP A 31 -14.69 3.96 -7.92
N THR A 32 -15.67 3.11 -7.59
CA THR A 32 -15.48 1.68 -7.38
C THR A 32 -15.14 0.92 -8.66
N ARG A 33 -15.36 1.52 -9.84
CA ARG A 33 -15.04 0.92 -11.14
C ARG A 33 -13.61 1.23 -11.58
N ALA A 34 -12.90 2.12 -10.88
CA ALA A 34 -11.51 2.44 -11.19
C ALA A 34 -10.59 1.28 -10.78
N THR A 35 -9.63 0.94 -11.65
CA THR A 35 -8.69 -0.19 -11.44
C THR A 35 -7.83 -0.03 -10.19
N ASP A 36 -7.62 1.21 -9.73
CA ASP A 36 -6.83 1.52 -8.54
C ASP A 36 -7.69 1.72 -7.27
N TYR A 37 -9.02 1.59 -7.36
CA TYR A 37 -9.91 1.76 -6.23
C TYR A 37 -9.54 0.83 -5.07
N GLY A 38 -9.31 1.41 -3.89
CA GLY A 38 -9.01 0.64 -2.69
C GLY A 38 -7.63 -0.01 -2.66
N THR A 39 -6.78 0.22 -3.67
CA THR A 39 -5.42 -0.31 -3.75
C THR A 39 -4.39 0.60 -3.09
N TYR A 40 -3.16 0.11 -2.95
CA TYR A 40 -2.07 0.75 -2.25
C TYR A 40 -0.79 0.81 -3.11
N HIS A 41 0.16 1.64 -2.69
CA HIS A 41 1.56 1.58 -3.13
C HIS A 41 2.50 1.90 -1.97
N LEU A 42 3.80 1.66 -2.19
CA LEU A 42 4.88 2.07 -1.30
C LEU A 42 5.75 3.12 -1.98
N VAL A 43 5.98 4.22 -1.27
CA VAL A 43 6.93 5.26 -1.67
C VAL A 43 8.00 5.43 -0.59
N GLU A 44 9.19 5.87 -0.96
CA GLU A 44 10.21 6.30 -0.02
C GLU A 44 9.78 7.60 0.65
N ALA A 45 9.87 7.66 1.98
CA ALA A 45 9.28 8.75 2.75
C ALA A 45 9.98 10.10 2.50
N GLU A 46 11.27 10.09 2.21
CA GLU A 46 12.08 11.31 2.02
C GLU A 46 11.98 11.86 0.60
N THR A 47 12.11 10.99 -0.41
CA THR A 47 12.19 11.40 -1.81
C THR A 47 10.86 11.32 -2.54
N ASN A 48 9.85 10.64 -1.97
CA ASN A 48 8.62 10.22 -2.64
C ASN A 48 8.87 9.32 -3.86
N ASP A 49 10.03 8.68 -3.94
CA ASP A 49 10.33 7.71 -5.00
C ASP A 49 9.43 6.48 -4.88
N LEU A 50 8.93 5.98 -6.00
CA LEU A 50 7.97 4.87 -6.05
C LEU A 50 8.71 3.53 -5.94
N LYS A 51 8.62 2.87 -4.77
CA LYS A 51 9.35 1.62 -4.50
C LYS A 51 8.58 0.36 -4.85
N ALA A 52 7.25 0.36 -4.67
CA ALA A 52 6.41 -0.78 -5.04
C ALA A 52 5.03 -0.34 -5.50
N HIS A 53 4.61 -0.87 -6.64
CA HIS A 53 3.31 -0.60 -7.25
C HIS A 53 2.86 -1.79 -8.13
N GLY A 54 1.56 -1.96 -8.28
CA GLY A 54 0.95 -3.00 -9.13
C GLY A 54 0.45 -2.48 -10.48
N LEU A 55 0.37 -1.15 -10.68
CA LEU A 55 -0.08 -0.53 -11.93
C LEU A 55 0.99 0.43 -12.48
N PRO A 56 1.06 0.66 -13.82
CA PRO A 56 2.10 1.50 -14.44
C PRO A 56 2.20 2.95 -13.95
N ARG A 57 1.18 3.46 -13.26
CA ARG A 57 1.12 4.85 -12.75
C ARG A 57 1.18 4.94 -11.22
N GLY A 58 1.62 3.88 -10.54
CA GLY A 58 1.50 3.74 -9.09
C GLY A 58 0.18 3.08 -8.67
N TYR A 59 0.04 2.84 -7.37
CA TYR A 59 -1.04 2.04 -6.78
C TYR A 59 -1.14 0.62 -7.37
N GLY A 60 -2.23 -0.10 -7.10
CA GLY A 60 -2.47 -1.46 -7.61
C GLY A 60 -2.08 -2.59 -6.67
N LEU A 61 -1.44 -2.32 -5.53
CA LEU A 61 -1.13 -3.36 -4.56
C LEU A 61 -2.34 -3.64 -3.66
N SER A 62 -2.58 -4.91 -3.36
CA SER A 62 -3.41 -5.32 -2.23
C SER A 62 -2.65 -5.21 -0.90
N LEU A 63 -3.32 -5.42 0.24
CA LEU A 63 -2.62 -5.50 1.53
C LEU A 63 -1.67 -6.70 1.59
N ASP A 64 -1.99 -7.80 0.91
CA ASP A 64 -1.12 -8.98 0.81
C ASP A 64 0.14 -8.66 0.00
N ASP A 65 0.00 -7.93 -1.12
CA ASP A 65 1.16 -7.53 -1.93
C ASP A 65 2.04 -6.52 -1.19
N VAL A 66 1.45 -5.60 -0.42
CA VAL A 66 2.23 -4.69 0.43
C VAL A 66 2.98 -5.46 1.51
N GLU A 67 2.35 -6.44 2.15
CA GLU A 67 3.01 -7.29 3.14
C GLU A 67 4.20 -8.03 2.52
N ARG A 68 4.01 -8.63 1.34
CA ARG A 68 5.08 -9.28 0.56
C ARG A 68 6.22 -8.31 0.24
N ALA A 69 5.90 -7.09 -0.18
CA ALA A 69 6.89 -6.05 -0.49
C ALA A 69 7.73 -5.67 0.74
N LEU A 70 7.08 -5.50 1.90
CA LEU A 70 7.75 -5.15 3.15
C LEU A 70 8.58 -6.29 3.73
N ASN A 71 8.30 -7.54 3.35
CA ASN A 71 9.09 -8.70 3.71
C ASN A 71 10.26 -8.95 2.75
N GLY A 72 10.37 -8.19 1.65
CA GLY A 72 11.42 -8.37 0.63
C GLY A 72 11.15 -9.53 -0.34
N GLU A 73 9.89 -9.91 -0.52
CA GLU A 73 9.46 -11.07 -1.31
C GLU A 73 8.89 -10.68 -2.70
N LEU A 74 9.27 -9.50 -3.23
CA LEU A 74 8.71 -8.89 -4.44
C LEU A 74 9.79 -8.51 -5.44
#